data_AF-A0AAJ7UC36-F1
#
_entry.id   AF-A0AAJ7UC36-F1
#
_cell.length_a   1.000
_cell.length_b   1.000
_cell.length_c   1.000
_cell.angle_alpha   90.00
_cell.angle_beta   90.00
_cell.angle_gamma   90.00
#
_symmetry.space_group_name_H-M   'P 1'
#
loop_
_entity.id
_entity.type
_entity.pdbx_description
1 polymer ?
#
loop_
_entity_poly.entity_id
_entity_poly.type
_entity_poly.pdbx_seq_one_letter_code
_entity_poly.pdbx_strand_id
1 'polypeptide(L)'
;MVTSTKVDILPVDLMLFTNYKHPEAEKCGDSPGLPDPIYRRMSDLPAWQAATLTCSAPFLFSPIYDLVDGGLLANNPTMTMLAEVYHHSRGLKSKARPKTKLSFY
;
A
#
# COMPACT_ATOMS: atom_id res chain seq x y z
N MET A 1 -9.45 4.36 0.84
CA MET A 1 -7.98 4.28 0.85
C MET A 1 -7.49 5.50 1.60
N VAL A 2 -6.56 5.33 2.52
CA VAL A 2 -5.86 6.44 3.20
C VAL A 2 -4.35 6.23 3.07
N THR A 3 -3.57 7.29 3.16
CA THR A 3 -2.15 7.29 2.77
C THR A 3 -1.28 7.79 3.90
N SER A 4 -0.11 7.20 4.08
CA SER A 4 0.87 7.66 5.07
C SER A 4 2.28 7.45 4.53
N THR A 5 3.24 8.21 5.02
CA THR A 5 4.61 8.22 4.53
C THR A 5 5.53 7.54 5.54
N LYS A 6 6.28 6.50 5.12
CA LYS A 6 7.24 5.80 5.96
C LYS A 6 8.60 6.48 5.88
N VAL A 7 9.02 7.08 6.99
CA VAL A 7 10.21 7.96 7.06
C VAL A 7 11.47 7.28 7.59
N ASP A 8 11.37 6.04 8.09
CA ASP A 8 12.50 5.25 8.60
C ASP A 8 13.42 4.69 7.49
N ILE A 9 12.96 4.71 6.23
CA ILE A 9 13.69 4.16 5.09
C ILE A 9 14.07 5.24 4.08
N LEU A 10 15.21 5.03 3.42
CA LEU A 10 15.69 5.83 2.30
C LEU A 10 15.83 4.92 1.06
N PRO A 11 15.12 5.21 -0.05
CA PRO A 11 14.18 6.32 -0.24
C PRO A 11 12.93 6.18 0.65
N VAL A 12 12.35 7.33 1.00
CA VAL A 12 11.09 7.41 1.74
C VAL A 12 9.99 6.79 0.88
N ASP A 13 9.11 5.98 1.50
CA ASP A 13 8.09 5.23 0.77
C ASP A 13 6.67 5.59 1.21
N LEU A 14 5.70 5.41 0.31
CA LEU A 14 4.30 5.72 0.53
C LEU A 14 3.54 4.45 0.95
N MET A 15 3.04 4.42 2.17
CA MET A 15 2.17 3.37 2.67
C MET A 15 0.71 3.65 2.30
N LEU A 16 0.08 2.68 1.63
CA LEU A 16 -1.34 2.71 1.26
C LEU A 16 -2.14 1.79 2.17
N PHE A 17 -3.13 2.37 2.86
CA PHE A 17 -4.10 1.62 3.65
C PHE A 17 -5.37 1.37 2.82
N THR A 18 -5.63 0.10 2.51
CA THR A 18 -6.77 -0.33 1.68
C THR A 18 -7.66 -1.32 2.42
N ASN A 19 -8.96 -1.38 2.09
CA ASN A 19 -9.89 -2.35 2.67
C ASN A 19 -9.96 -3.67 1.87
N TYR A 20 -8.95 -3.98 1.07
CA TYR A 20 -8.92 -5.17 0.22
C TYR A 20 -7.50 -5.71 0.12
N LYS A 21 -7.34 -6.94 -0.37
CA LYS A 21 -6.03 -7.54 -0.59
C LYS A 21 -5.47 -7.05 -1.92
N HIS A 22 -4.33 -6.37 -1.89
CA HIS A 22 -3.67 -5.97 -3.13
C HIS A 22 -3.16 -7.22 -3.87
N PRO A 23 -3.41 -7.37 -5.20
CA PRO A 23 -3.05 -8.57 -5.94
C PRO A 23 -1.55 -8.86 -5.99
N GLU A 24 -0.70 -7.87 -5.70
CA GLU A 24 0.76 -8.06 -5.58
C GLU A 24 1.20 -8.45 -4.17
N ALA A 25 0.44 -8.07 -3.13
CA ALA A 25 0.69 -8.55 -1.76
C ALA A 25 0.52 -10.08 -1.68
N GLU A 26 -0.48 -10.64 -2.38
CA GLU A 26 -0.64 -12.09 -2.48
C GLU A 26 0.54 -12.82 -3.16
N LYS A 27 1.35 -12.12 -3.97
CA LYS A 27 2.52 -12.73 -4.63
C LYS A 27 3.75 -12.78 -3.73
N CYS A 28 3.88 -11.86 -2.76
CA CYS A 28 5.04 -11.81 -1.86
C CYS A 28 5.05 -12.95 -0.83
N GLY A 29 3.91 -13.62 -0.62
CA GLY A 29 3.78 -14.68 0.38
C GLY A 29 3.89 -14.13 1.80
N ASP A 30 3.22 -14.79 2.74
CA ASP A 30 3.29 -14.51 4.18
C ASP A 30 4.68 -14.87 4.75
N SER A 31 5.73 -14.24 4.24
CA SER A 31 7.08 -14.34 4.79
C SER A 31 7.09 -13.49 6.07
N PRO A 32 7.16 -14.09 7.27
CA PRO A 32 7.16 -13.34 8.52
C PRO A 32 8.47 -12.54 8.61
N GLY A 33 8.46 -11.30 8.14
CA GLY A 33 9.62 -10.41 8.22
C GLY A 33 9.88 -9.54 6.99
N LEU A 34 9.23 -9.79 5.84
CA LEU A 34 9.29 -8.85 4.73
C LEU A 34 8.04 -7.94 4.80
N PRO A 35 8.17 -6.65 5.12
CA PRO A 35 7.03 -5.75 5.05
C PRO A 35 6.50 -5.77 3.61
N ASP A 36 5.20 -6.07 3.44
CA ASP A 36 4.51 -5.85 2.18
C ASP A 36 4.88 -4.44 1.70
N PRO A 37 5.59 -4.29 0.57
CA PRO A 37 6.50 -3.17 0.40
C PRO A 37 5.78 -1.81 0.42
N ILE A 38 4.47 -1.77 0.13
CA ILE A 38 3.72 -0.53 -0.05
C ILE A 38 2.30 -0.61 0.57
N TYR A 39 1.80 -1.81 0.88
CA TYR A 39 0.37 -2.04 1.10
C TYR A 39 0.07 -2.64 2.47
N ARG A 40 -0.77 -1.98 3.27
CA ARG A 40 -1.31 -2.55 4.51
C ARG A 40 -2.83 -2.55 4.48
N ARG A 41 -3.46 -3.59 5.02
CA ARG A 41 -4.93 -3.63 5.05
C ARG A 41 -5.48 -2.83 6.22
N MET A 42 -6.62 -2.18 6.00
CA MET A 42 -7.50 -1.65 7.05
C MET A 42 -8.15 -2.79 7.85
N SER A 43 -8.01 -4.06 7.45
CA SER A 43 -8.34 -5.20 8.31
C SER A 43 -7.23 -5.52 9.32
N ASP A 44 -5.99 -5.10 9.05
CA ASP A 44 -4.84 -5.34 9.92
C ASP A 44 -4.69 -4.24 10.99
N LEU A 45 -5.39 -3.11 10.81
CA LEU A 45 -5.39 -1.95 11.71
C LEU A 45 -6.81 -1.39 11.84
N PRO A 46 -7.29 -1.02 13.04
CA PRO A 46 -8.55 -0.31 13.19
C PRO A 46 -8.63 0.94 12.31
N ALA A 47 -9.80 1.24 11.75
CA ALA A 47 -9.99 2.38 10.85
C ALA A 47 -9.59 3.73 11.49
N TRP A 48 -9.84 3.91 12.79
CA TRP A 48 -9.45 5.11 13.52
C TRP A 48 -7.93 5.25 13.60
N GLN A 49 -7.19 4.16 13.76
CA GLN A 49 -5.74 4.18 13.83
C GLN A 49 -5.16 4.56 12.47
N ALA A 50 -5.68 3.98 11.38
CA ALA A 50 -5.30 4.38 10.03
C ALA A 50 -5.60 5.87 9.76
N ALA A 51 -6.75 6.37 10.26
CA ALA A 51 -7.14 7.78 10.16
C ALA A 51 -6.23 8.72 10.97
N THR A 52 -5.73 8.29 12.13
CA THR A 52 -4.74 9.06 12.90
C THR A 52 -3.39 9.10 12.19
N LEU A 53 -2.92 7.97 11.66
CA LEU A 53 -1.62 7.88 10.97
C LEU A 53 -1.59 8.74 9.70
N THR A 54 -2.66 8.73 8.90
CA THR A 54 -2.75 9.56 7.69
C THR A 54 -2.76 11.05 8.00
N CYS A 55 -3.19 11.48 9.19
CA CYS A 55 -3.28 12.90 9.55
C CYS A 55 -2.11 13.39 10.41
N SER A 56 -1.08 12.56 10.65
CA SER A 56 0.06 12.92 11.49
C SER A 56 1.04 13.86 10.76
N ALA A 57 0.60 15.10 10.54
CA ALA A 57 1.34 16.10 9.78
C ALA A 57 2.70 16.39 10.43
N PRO A 58 3.79 16.37 9.64
CA PRO A 58 5.09 16.75 10.16
C PRO A 58 5.04 18.19 10.68
N PHE A 59 5.84 18.50 11.70
CA PHE A 59 5.87 19.78 12.44
C PHE A 59 4.67 20.04 13.37
N LEU A 60 3.52 19.39 13.16
CA LEU A 60 2.36 19.51 14.05
C LEU A 60 2.26 18.34 15.04
N PHE A 61 2.58 17.12 14.58
CA PHE A 61 2.46 15.89 15.36
C PHE A 61 3.76 15.09 15.36
N SER A 62 3.93 14.27 16.39
CA SER A 62 5.03 13.29 16.43
C SER A 62 4.72 12.11 15.51
N PRO A 63 5.73 11.56 14.80
CA PRO A 63 5.54 10.35 14.00
C PRO A 63 5.11 9.19 14.89
N ILE A 64 4.23 8.33 14.37
CA ILE A 64 3.73 7.14 15.06
C ILE A 64 4.13 5.94 14.22
N TYR A 65 4.87 4.97 14.78
CA TYR A 65 5.43 3.82 14.02
C TYR A 65 6.29 4.24 12.81
N ASP A 66 7.01 5.36 12.93
CA ASP A 66 7.80 5.97 11.85
C ASP A 66 6.99 6.28 10.58
N LEU A 67 5.69 6.47 10.79
CA LEU A 67 4.73 6.91 9.80
C LEU A 67 4.34 8.36 10.08
N VAL A 68 4.31 9.13 9.00
CA VAL A 68 3.97 10.55 8.97
C VAL A 68 2.80 10.73 7.98
N ASP A 69 2.15 11.88 8.00
CA ASP A 69 1.10 12.24 7.04
C ASP A 69 1.48 11.89 5.59
N GLY A 70 0.52 11.30 4.89
CA GLY A 70 0.62 10.97 3.48
C GLY A 70 0.81 12.20 2.59
N GLY A 71 0.47 13.40 3.07
CA GLY A 71 0.69 14.67 2.39
C GLY A 71 2.16 14.94 2.02
N LEU A 72 3.12 14.29 2.67
CA LEU A 72 4.54 14.43 2.31
C LEU A 72 4.86 13.87 0.92
N LEU A 73 4.26 12.73 0.54
CA LEU A 73 4.48 12.06 -0.76
C LEU A 73 3.25 12.09 -1.68
N ALA A 74 2.04 12.15 -1.12
CA ALA A 74 0.77 11.97 -1.83
C ALA A 74 -0.29 12.99 -1.38
N ASN A 75 0.04 14.28 -1.43
CA ASN A 75 -0.92 15.38 -1.16
C ASN A 75 -2.03 15.53 -2.23
N ASN A 76 -2.05 14.66 -3.23
CA ASN A 76 -3.16 14.54 -4.17
C ASN A 76 -3.58 13.05 -4.24
N PRO A 77 -4.38 12.57 -3.28
CA PRO A 77 -4.74 11.16 -3.18
C PRO A 77 -5.52 10.65 -4.39
N THR A 78 -6.09 11.53 -5.23
CA THR A 78 -6.79 11.14 -6.47
C THR A 78 -5.86 10.48 -7.47
N MET A 79 -4.64 11.01 -7.65
CA MET A 79 -3.67 10.44 -8.58
C MET A 79 -3.17 9.08 -8.10
N THR A 80 -2.85 9.00 -6.82
CA THR A 80 -2.46 7.75 -6.14
C THR A 80 -3.57 6.71 -6.25
N MET A 81 -4.83 7.11 -6.08
CA MET A 81 -5.99 6.22 -6.21
C MET A 81 -6.15 5.70 -7.64
N LEU A 82 -5.98 6.54 -8.66
CA LEU A 82 -6.06 6.10 -10.06
C LEU A 82 -4.96 5.10 -10.42
N ALA A 83 -3.73 5.35 -9.96
CA ALA A 83 -2.63 4.41 -10.12
C ALA A 83 -2.97 3.08 -9.44
N GLU A 84 -3.45 3.12 -8.20
CA GLU A 84 -3.80 1.93 -7.44
C GLU A 84 -4.93 1.12 -8.09
N VAL A 85 -6.00 1.78 -8.55
CA VAL A 85 -7.09 1.12 -9.29
C VAL A 85 -6.57 0.45 -10.56
N TYR A 86 -5.64 1.11 -11.26
CA TYR A 86 -4.99 0.55 -12.43
C TYR A 86 -4.14 -0.69 -12.08
N HIS A 87 -3.32 -0.63 -11.03
CA HIS A 87 -2.51 -1.75 -10.53
C HIS A 87 -3.40 -2.93 -10.09
N HIS A 88 -4.44 -2.66 -9.30
CA HIS A 88 -5.42 -3.65 -8.88
C HIS A 88 -6.10 -4.33 -10.09
N SER A 89 -6.59 -3.53 -11.04
CA SER A 89 -7.25 -4.03 -12.25
C SER A 89 -6.31 -4.89 -13.11
N ARG A 90 -5.05 -4.49 -13.24
CA ARG A 90 -4.02 -5.27 -13.94
C ARG A 90 -3.71 -6.57 -13.22
N GLY A 91 -3.62 -6.52 -11.89
CA GLY A 91 -3.40 -7.68 -11.05
C GLY A 91 -4.50 -8.73 -11.21
N LEU A 92 -5.77 -8.31 -11.17
CA LEU A 92 -6.92 -9.20 -11.43
C LEU A 92 -6.87 -9.82 -12.84
N LYS A 93 -6.60 -9.01 -13.88
CA LYS A 93 -6.43 -9.52 -15.26
C LYS A 93 -5.25 -10.49 -15.40
N SER A 94 -4.20 -10.35 -14.59
CA SER A 94 -3.07 -11.28 -14.59
C SER A 94 -3.43 -12.62 -13.93
N LYS A 95 -4.23 -12.62 -12.86
CA LYS A 95 -4.73 -13.83 -12.19
C LYS A 95 -5.76 -14.58 -13.04
N ALA A 96 -6.61 -13.86 -13.76
CA ALA A 96 -7.65 -14.45 -14.60
C ALA A 96 -7.12 -15.07 -15.90
N ARG A 97 -5.90 -14.72 -16.35
CA ARG A 97 -5.31 -15.33 -17.55
C ARG A 97 -4.89 -16.77 -17.23
N PRO A 98 -5.42 -17.78 -17.95
CA PRO A 98 -4.97 -19.16 -17.76
C PRO A 98 -3.47 -19.25 -18.08
N LYS A 99 -2.72 -19.97 -17.25
CA LYS A 99 -1.30 -20.27 -17.51
C LYS A 99 -1.22 -21.20 -18.71
N THR A 100 -1.19 -20.65 -19.92
CA THR A 100 -0.97 -21.44 -21.13
C THR A 100 0.44 -22.02 -21.02
N LYS A 101 0.53 -23.32 -20.69
CA LYS A 101 1.80 -24.06 -20.80
C LYS A 101 2.17 -24.08 -22.27
N LEU A 102 3.09 -23.20 -22.67
CA LEU A 102 3.77 -23.31 -23.96
C LEU A 102 4.66 -24.56 -23.89
N SER A 103 4.07 -25.70 -24.29
CA SER A 103 4.80 -26.92 -24.56
C SER A 103 5.53 -26.72 -25.88
N PHE A 104 6.81 -26.36 -25.81
CA PHE A 104 7.70 -26.44 -26.96
C PHE A 104 7.96 -27.93 -27.23
N TYR A 105 7.44 -28.42 -28.35
CA TYR A 105 7.83 -29.69 -28.97
C TYR A 105 9.08 -29.50 -29.81
#